data_AF-A0A8A7KEM8-F1
#
_entry.id   AF-A0A8A7KEM8-F1
#
_cell.length_a   1.000
_cell.length_b   1.000
_cell.length_c   1.000
_cell.angle_alpha   90.00
_cell.angle_beta   90.00
_cell.angle_gamma   90.00
#
_symmetry.space_group_name_H-M   'P 1'
#
loop_
_entity.id
_entity.type
_entity.pdbx_description
1 polymer ?
#
loop_
_entity_poly.entity_id
_entity_poly.type
_entity_poly.pdbx_seq_one_letter_code
_entity_poly.pdbx_strand_id
1 'polypeptide(L)'
;MLKKIKLLLFALLGVISYTIIFFILRIGLKYIPSFFLWSDYKLICNIYSMPMYFIDVIYYIFGMIVTTHGIINLFLISKENHKAQNMKTRKPEKLIKTGFYSRARHPMYGTFMIINLGLFLSIRSLWSILIIILFFTIKYISTDYEEKNELIKIFGNNYKEYREEVSNKFFLPIYKVYIIISVILTIVGISIFIW
;
A
#
# COMPACT_ATOMS: atom_id res chain seq x y z
N MET A 1 -5.72 -26.57 -8.65
CA MET A 1 -6.36 -25.74 -9.71
C MET A 1 -7.08 -24.51 -9.15
N LEU A 2 -8.08 -24.66 -8.27
CA LEU A 2 -8.89 -23.55 -7.69
C LEU A 2 -8.09 -22.41 -7.03
N LYS A 3 -7.00 -22.70 -6.31
CA LYS A 3 -6.15 -21.66 -5.67
C LYS A 3 -5.48 -20.74 -6.70
N LYS A 4 -4.98 -21.29 -7.81
CA LYS A 4 -4.33 -20.54 -8.88
C LYS A 4 -5.35 -19.64 -9.59
N ILE A 5 -6.55 -20.16 -9.86
CA ILE A 5 -7.66 -19.40 -10.47
C ILE A 5 -8.04 -18.21 -9.57
N LYS A 6 -8.21 -18.41 -8.27
CA LYS A 6 -8.50 -17.31 -7.34
C LYS A 6 -7.42 -16.24 -7.35
N LEU A 7 -6.14 -16.62 -7.32
CA LEU A 7 -5.04 -15.66 -7.39
C LEU A 7 -5.04 -14.85 -8.69
N LEU A 8 -5.31 -15.50 -9.82
CA LEU A 8 -5.44 -14.83 -11.10
C LEU A 8 -6.60 -13.83 -11.11
N LEU A 9 -7.76 -14.21 -10.56
CA LEU A 9 -8.91 -13.32 -10.43
C LEU A 9 -8.59 -12.08 -9.57
N PHE A 10 -7.89 -12.25 -8.44
CA PHE A 10 -7.48 -11.11 -7.62
C PHE A 10 -6.42 -10.23 -8.30
N ALA A 11 -5.54 -10.82 -9.11
CA ALA A 11 -4.60 -10.05 -9.92
C ALA A 11 -5.34 -9.20 -10.97
N LEU A 12 -6.30 -9.79 -11.68
CA LEU A 12 -7.14 -9.08 -12.66
C LEU A 12 -7.96 -7.98 -11.99
N LEU A 13 -8.59 -8.28 -10.84
CA LEU A 13 -9.30 -7.29 -10.05
C LEU A 13 -8.38 -6.15 -9.62
N GLY A 14 -7.14 -6.47 -9.24
CA GLY A 14 -6.12 -5.48 -8.89
C GLY A 14 -5.80 -4.53 -10.03
N VAL A 15 -5.55 -5.06 -11.23
CA VAL A 15 -5.29 -4.26 -12.43
C VAL A 15 -6.49 -3.38 -12.79
N ILE A 16 -7.69 -3.96 -12.82
CA ILE A 16 -8.92 -3.24 -13.19
C ILE A 16 -9.22 -2.13 -12.18
N SER A 17 -9.24 -2.46 -10.89
CA SER A 17 -9.52 -1.48 -9.82
C SER A 17 -8.46 -0.38 -9.79
N TYR A 18 -7.18 -0.72 -9.91
CA TYR A 18 -6.11 0.28 -10.01
C TYR A 18 -6.33 1.23 -11.18
N THR A 19 -6.61 0.69 -12.37
CA THR A 19 -6.82 1.49 -13.59
C THR A 19 -7.97 2.46 -13.41
N ILE A 20 -9.12 1.99 -12.92
CA ILE A 20 -10.30 2.82 -12.68
C ILE A 20 -10.00 3.92 -11.67
N ILE A 21 -9.42 3.57 -10.51
CA ILE A 21 -9.15 4.54 -9.45
C ILE A 21 -8.08 5.55 -9.90
N PHE A 22 -7.06 5.13 -10.65
CA PHE A 22 -6.06 6.02 -11.22
C PHE A 22 -6.71 7.13 -12.07
N PHE A 23 -7.60 6.76 -13.01
CA PHE A 23 -8.29 7.75 -13.84
C PHE A 23 -9.20 8.66 -13.01
N ILE A 24 -9.94 8.11 -12.04
CA ILE A 24 -10.78 8.92 -11.13
C ILE A 24 -9.95 9.95 -10.38
N LEU A 25 -8.84 9.54 -9.75
CA LEU A 25 -7.97 10.43 -8.99
C LEU A 25 -7.35 11.50 -9.89
N ARG A 26 -6.91 11.10 -11.09
CA ARG A 26 -6.26 12.01 -12.03
C ARG A 26 -7.25 13.02 -12.64
N ILE A 27 -8.52 12.64 -12.84
CA ILE A 27 -9.61 13.58 -13.16
C ILE A 27 -9.88 14.51 -11.97
N GLY A 28 -9.94 13.98 -10.76
CA GLY A 28 -10.15 14.76 -9.53
C GLY A 28 -9.09 15.85 -9.34
N LEU A 29 -7.83 15.56 -9.66
CA LEU A 29 -6.72 16.52 -9.62
C LEU A 29 -6.91 17.71 -10.58
N LYS A 30 -7.78 17.64 -11.59
CA LYS A 30 -8.10 18.79 -12.46
C LYS A 30 -8.82 19.91 -11.69
N TYR A 31 -9.56 19.57 -10.63
CA TYR A 31 -10.37 20.49 -9.85
C TYR A 31 -9.65 21.07 -8.64
N ILE A 32 -8.45 20.57 -8.34
CA ILE A 32 -7.62 21.01 -7.21
C ILE A 32 -6.42 21.74 -7.79
N PRO A 33 -5.91 22.82 -7.16
CA PRO A 33 -4.64 23.42 -7.56
C PRO A 33 -3.57 22.34 -7.68
N SER A 34 -3.15 22.12 -8.91
CA SER A 34 -2.30 21.00 -9.23
C SER A 34 -0.87 21.35 -8.88
N PHE A 35 -0.48 20.99 -7.67
CA PHE A 35 0.92 20.82 -7.31
C PHE A 35 1.41 19.52 -7.93
N PHE A 36 1.41 19.50 -9.28
CA PHE A 36 2.07 18.43 -9.99
C PHE A 36 3.52 18.44 -9.57
N LEU A 37 3.98 17.28 -9.18
CA LEU A 37 5.39 17.01 -9.21
C LEU A 37 5.79 17.16 -10.68
N TRP A 38 6.66 18.15 -10.96
CA TRP A 38 7.42 18.37 -12.19
C TRP A 38 6.62 18.54 -13.52
N SER A 39 6.73 19.72 -14.15
CA SER A 39 5.92 20.15 -15.32
C SER A 39 6.55 19.88 -16.69
N ASP A 40 7.86 19.64 -16.76
CA ASP A 40 8.62 19.80 -18.01
C ASP A 40 8.96 18.46 -18.67
N TYR A 41 7.94 17.66 -18.98
CA TYR A 41 8.13 16.38 -19.68
C TYR A 41 7.59 16.42 -21.09
N LYS A 42 8.19 15.58 -21.95
CA LYS A 42 7.69 15.32 -23.30
C LYS A 42 6.28 14.72 -23.22
N LEU A 43 5.31 15.49 -23.72
CA LEU A 43 3.93 15.06 -23.87
C LEU A 43 3.88 13.87 -24.86
N ILE A 44 3.24 12.78 -24.46
CA ILE A 44 3.00 11.62 -25.34
C ILE A 44 1.66 11.76 -26.03
N CYS A 45 0.59 11.94 -25.24
CA CYS A 45 -0.77 12.00 -25.73
C CYS A 45 -1.67 12.75 -24.76
N ASN A 46 -2.87 13.09 -25.21
CA ASN A 46 -3.90 13.71 -24.40
C ASN A 46 -5.13 12.78 -24.38
N ILE A 47 -5.49 12.27 -23.20
CA ILE A 47 -6.65 11.38 -23.03
C ILE A 47 -7.79 12.23 -22.47
N TYR A 48 -8.80 12.54 -23.29
CA TYR A 48 -10.00 13.29 -22.86
C TYR A 48 -9.71 14.55 -22.02
N SER A 49 -8.69 15.34 -22.40
CA SER A 49 -8.19 16.54 -21.70
C SER A 49 -7.23 16.29 -20.53
N MET A 50 -6.66 15.10 -20.41
CA MET A 50 -5.59 14.78 -19.47
C MET A 50 -4.26 14.57 -20.22
N PRO A 51 -3.29 15.50 -20.09
CA PRO A 51 -1.98 15.33 -20.69
C PRO A 51 -1.25 14.17 -20.00
N MET A 52 -0.75 13.24 -20.80
CA MET A 52 0.06 12.11 -20.35
C MET A 52 1.49 12.27 -20.85
N TYR A 53 2.42 12.23 -19.91
CA TYR A 53 3.85 12.33 -20.16
C TYR A 53 4.51 10.95 -20.09
N PHE A 54 5.71 10.78 -20.64
CA PHE A 54 6.44 9.50 -20.56
C PHE A 54 6.66 9.05 -19.11
N ILE A 55 6.93 9.99 -18.22
CA ILE A 55 7.08 9.71 -16.80
C ILE A 55 5.78 9.18 -16.16
N ASP A 56 4.60 9.60 -16.64
CA ASP A 56 3.32 9.06 -16.15
C ASP A 56 3.21 7.56 -16.42
N VAL A 57 3.74 7.08 -17.54
CA VAL A 57 3.71 5.65 -17.87
C VAL A 57 4.57 4.83 -16.90
N ILE A 58 5.76 5.33 -16.54
CA ILE A 58 6.64 4.67 -15.57
C ILE A 58 5.95 4.57 -14.20
N TYR A 59 5.40 5.70 -13.73
CA TYR A 59 4.68 5.78 -12.46
C TYR A 59 3.41 4.94 -12.46
N TYR A 60 2.68 4.92 -13.58
CA TYR A 60 1.49 4.10 -13.76
C TYR A 60 1.81 2.61 -13.69
N ILE A 61 2.82 2.13 -14.42
CA ILE A 61 3.22 0.72 -14.43
C ILE A 61 3.71 0.30 -13.05
N PHE A 62 4.57 1.11 -12.42
CA PHE A 62 5.07 0.83 -11.07
C PHE A 62 3.92 0.75 -10.06
N GLY A 63 3.03 1.75 -10.05
CA GLY A 63 1.86 1.78 -9.17
C GLY A 63 0.96 0.55 -9.38
N MET A 64 0.72 0.17 -10.65
CA MET A 64 -0.10 -1.00 -11.00
C MET A 64 0.49 -2.29 -10.43
N ILE A 65 1.80 -2.50 -10.60
CA ILE A 65 2.51 -3.69 -10.08
C ILE A 65 2.40 -3.74 -8.55
N VAL A 66 2.73 -2.62 -7.89
CA VAL A 66 2.75 -2.52 -6.42
C VAL A 66 1.34 -2.72 -5.85
N THR A 67 0.32 -2.05 -6.39
CA THR A 67 -1.06 -2.18 -5.95
C THR A 67 -1.62 -3.58 -6.20
N THR A 68 -1.33 -4.19 -7.35
CA THR A 68 -1.80 -5.54 -7.68
C THR A 68 -1.18 -6.59 -6.76
N HIS A 69 0.14 -6.52 -6.54
CA HIS A 69 0.81 -7.39 -5.58
C HIS A 69 0.30 -7.17 -4.15
N GLY A 70 0.04 -5.91 -3.78
CA GLY A 70 -0.61 -5.56 -2.52
C GLY A 70 -1.98 -6.23 -2.36
N ILE A 71 -2.85 -6.16 -3.36
CA ILE A 71 -4.20 -6.77 -3.32
C ILE A 71 -4.11 -8.30 -3.17
N ILE A 72 -3.18 -8.94 -3.86
CA ILE A 72 -2.94 -10.39 -3.70
C ILE A 72 -2.51 -10.71 -2.27
N ASN A 73 -1.54 -9.98 -1.72
CA ASN A 73 -1.08 -10.21 -0.35
C ASN A 73 -2.18 -9.90 0.67
N LEU A 74 -2.99 -8.87 0.44
CA LEU A 74 -4.10 -8.51 1.31
C LEU A 74 -5.12 -9.65 1.39
N PHE A 75 -5.44 -10.27 0.25
CA PHE A 75 -6.31 -11.44 0.21
C PHE A 75 -5.71 -12.64 0.98
N LEU A 76 -4.42 -12.92 0.80
CA LEU A 76 -3.74 -14.02 1.48
C LEU A 76 -3.68 -13.81 3.00
N ILE A 77 -3.30 -12.61 3.44
CA ILE A 77 -3.22 -12.22 4.84
C ILE A 77 -4.60 -12.22 5.48
N SER A 78 -5.61 -11.68 4.80
CA SER A 78 -7.00 -11.68 5.28
C SER A 78 -7.52 -13.10 5.51
N LYS A 79 -7.22 -14.02 4.60
CA LYS A 79 -7.58 -15.44 4.76
C LYS A 79 -6.91 -16.08 5.97
N GLU A 80 -5.65 -15.75 6.24
CA GLU A 80 -4.92 -16.23 7.43
C GLU A 80 -5.50 -15.63 8.71
N ASN A 81 -5.76 -14.32 8.71
CA ASN A 81 -6.35 -13.59 9.83
C ASN A 81 -7.74 -14.12 10.22
N HIS A 82 -8.64 -14.29 9.23
CA HIS A 82 -9.99 -14.77 9.48
C HIS A 82 -10.06 -16.18 10.09
N LYS A 83 -9.04 -17.02 9.85
CA LYS A 83 -8.97 -18.35 10.48
C LYS A 83 -8.62 -18.30 11.96
N ALA A 84 -7.98 -17.23 12.42
CA ALA A 84 -7.57 -17.04 13.80
C ALA A 84 -8.50 -16.11 14.59
N GLN A 85 -9.50 -15.52 13.93
CA GLN A 85 -10.49 -14.65 14.53
C GLN A 85 -11.73 -15.43 14.96
N ASN A 86 -12.32 -15.00 16.07
CA ASN A 86 -13.63 -15.47 16.49
C ASN A 86 -14.70 -14.94 15.52
N MET A 87 -15.52 -15.82 14.96
CA MET A 87 -16.52 -15.45 13.95
C MET A 87 -17.61 -14.51 14.47
N LYS A 88 -17.95 -14.57 15.77
CA LYS A 88 -19.02 -13.74 16.36
C LYS A 88 -18.50 -12.37 16.79
N THR A 89 -17.37 -12.34 17.50
CA THR A 89 -16.85 -11.09 18.09
C THR A 89 -15.86 -10.36 17.20
N ARG A 90 -15.39 -10.99 16.11
CA ARG A 90 -14.31 -10.50 15.23
C ARG A 90 -12.97 -10.26 15.95
N LYS A 91 -12.85 -10.61 17.22
CA LYS A 91 -11.62 -10.49 18.00
C LYS A 91 -10.66 -11.65 17.66
N PRO A 92 -9.35 -11.42 17.74
CA PRO A 92 -8.38 -12.49 17.56
C PRO A 92 -8.52 -13.52 18.69
N GLU A 93 -8.72 -14.78 18.32
CA GLU A 93 -8.87 -15.92 19.25
C GLU A 93 -7.54 -16.66 19.42
N LYS A 94 -6.70 -16.68 18.38
CA LYS A 94 -5.38 -17.28 18.38
C LYS A 94 -4.33 -16.29 17.89
N LEU A 95 -3.17 -16.29 18.55
CA LEU A 95 -2.02 -15.51 18.11
C LEU A 95 -1.34 -16.20 16.92
N ILE A 96 -1.34 -15.55 15.76
CA ILE A 96 -0.67 -16.04 14.56
C ILE A 96 0.79 -15.59 14.59
N LYS A 97 1.72 -16.54 14.50
CA LYS A 97 3.18 -16.27 14.46
C LYS A 97 3.86 -16.79 13.19
N THR A 98 3.11 -17.33 12.23
CA THR A 98 3.64 -17.98 11.01
C THR A 98 3.35 -17.15 9.75
N GLY A 99 3.90 -17.57 8.60
CA GLY A 99 3.55 -17.00 7.30
C GLY A 99 3.90 -15.52 7.12
N PHE A 100 2.89 -14.65 7.07
CA PHE A 100 3.10 -13.21 7.00
C PHE A 100 3.42 -12.61 8.38
N TYR A 101 2.86 -13.18 9.44
CA TYR A 101 3.02 -12.71 10.81
C TYR A 101 4.41 -13.02 11.38
N SER A 102 5.10 -14.05 10.88
CA SER A 102 6.53 -14.27 11.22
C SER A 102 7.47 -13.19 10.68
N ARG A 103 7.02 -12.37 9.73
CA ARG A 103 7.85 -11.36 9.05
C ARG A 103 7.49 -9.93 9.44
N ALA A 104 6.24 -9.68 9.79
CA ALA A 104 5.77 -8.40 10.30
C ALA A 104 4.58 -8.61 11.24
N ARG A 105 4.48 -7.83 12.32
CA ARG A 105 3.41 -7.99 13.32
C ARG A 105 2.03 -7.62 12.80
N HIS A 106 1.96 -6.63 11.93
CA HIS A 106 0.74 -6.13 11.29
C HIS A 106 0.88 -6.08 9.76
N PRO A 107 1.02 -7.25 9.10
CA PRO A 107 1.30 -7.32 7.67
C PRO A 107 0.12 -6.81 6.84
N MET A 108 -1.11 -6.90 7.36
CA MET A 108 -2.32 -6.39 6.69
C MET A 108 -2.26 -4.86 6.56
N TYR A 109 -1.89 -4.13 7.63
CA TYR A 109 -1.75 -2.68 7.57
C TYR A 109 -0.57 -2.25 6.71
N GLY A 110 0.56 -2.97 6.77
CA GLY A 110 1.68 -2.75 5.85
C GLY A 110 1.28 -2.93 4.39
N THR A 111 0.42 -3.90 4.09
CA THR A 111 -0.11 -4.13 2.75
C THR A 111 -1.00 -2.97 2.29
N PHE A 112 -1.90 -2.49 3.15
CA PHE A 112 -2.71 -1.31 2.84
C PHE A 112 -1.86 -0.07 2.59
N MET A 113 -0.83 0.17 3.40
CA MET A 113 0.12 1.26 3.20
C MET A 113 0.77 1.20 1.81
N ILE A 114 1.19 0.01 1.38
CA ILE A 114 1.83 -0.19 0.07
C ILE A 114 0.86 -0.05 -1.10
N ILE A 115 -0.39 -0.53 -0.97
CA ILE A 115 -1.44 -0.31 -1.97
C ILE A 115 -1.66 1.19 -2.18
N ASN A 116 -1.77 1.95 -1.08
CA ASN A 116 -1.95 3.40 -1.13
C ASN A 116 -0.70 4.10 -1.70
N LEU A 117 0.49 3.67 -1.32
CA LEU A 117 1.75 4.19 -1.87
C LEU A 117 1.76 4.07 -3.41
N GLY A 118 1.48 2.88 -3.95
CA GLY A 118 1.45 2.66 -5.40
C GLY A 118 0.41 3.53 -6.13
N LEU A 119 -0.77 3.68 -5.53
CA LEU A 119 -1.88 4.46 -6.09
C LEU A 119 -1.63 5.97 -6.06
N PHE A 120 -1.20 6.50 -4.92
CA PHE A 120 -1.03 7.94 -4.73
C PHE A 120 0.27 8.43 -5.36
N LEU A 121 1.31 7.62 -5.39
CA LEU A 121 2.53 7.98 -6.11
C LEU A 121 2.27 8.09 -7.62
N SER A 122 1.42 7.22 -8.20
CA SER A 122 1.22 7.17 -9.65
C SER A 122 0.58 8.44 -10.23
N ILE A 123 -0.18 9.18 -9.44
CA ILE A 123 -0.78 10.46 -9.86
C ILE A 123 0.17 11.66 -9.78
N ARG A 124 1.41 11.47 -9.29
CA ARG A 124 2.50 12.47 -9.28
C ARG A 124 2.10 13.85 -8.73
N SER A 125 1.44 13.87 -7.58
CA SER A 125 1.00 15.11 -6.93
C SER A 125 1.62 15.26 -5.54
N LEU A 126 2.00 16.49 -5.16
CA LEU A 126 2.45 16.75 -3.79
C LEU A 126 1.36 16.45 -2.75
N TRP A 127 0.09 16.65 -3.12
CA TRP A 127 -1.05 16.25 -2.29
C TRP A 127 -1.03 14.75 -1.99
N SER A 128 -0.63 13.93 -2.96
CA SER A 128 -0.48 12.50 -2.77
C SER A 128 0.57 12.14 -1.73
N ILE A 129 1.72 12.82 -1.76
CA ILE A 129 2.80 12.60 -0.80
C ILE A 129 2.30 12.94 0.61
N LEU A 130 1.61 14.07 0.75
CA LEU A 130 1.01 14.47 2.03
C LEU A 130 -0.01 13.43 2.53
N ILE A 131 -0.89 12.93 1.66
CA ILE A 131 -1.86 11.88 2.00
C ILE A 131 -1.16 10.58 2.43
N ILE A 132 -0.10 10.17 1.72
CA ILE A 132 0.68 8.98 2.08
C ILE A 132 1.28 9.13 3.48
N ILE A 133 1.94 10.25 3.77
CA ILE A 133 2.57 10.52 5.07
C ILE A 133 1.51 10.53 6.18
N LEU A 134 0.39 11.20 5.95
CA LEU A 134 -0.72 11.26 6.91
C LEU A 134 -1.28 9.85 7.18
N PHE A 135 -1.53 9.07 6.13
CA PHE A 135 -2.06 7.72 6.25
C PHE A 135 -1.10 6.79 7.01
N PHE A 136 0.20 6.87 6.73
CA PHE A 136 1.22 6.08 7.43
C PHE A 136 1.27 6.45 8.90
N THR A 137 1.21 7.74 9.22
CA THR A 137 1.21 8.25 10.60
C THR A 137 -0.01 7.78 11.38
N ILE A 138 -1.22 7.94 10.81
CA ILE A 138 -2.46 7.49 11.43
C ILE A 138 -2.42 5.99 11.70
N LYS A 139 -1.98 5.19 10.73
CA LYS A 139 -1.90 3.73 10.90
C LYS A 139 -0.83 3.33 11.91
N TYR A 140 0.30 4.04 11.96
CA TYR A 140 1.31 3.80 12.99
C TYR A 140 0.73 3.95 14.41
N ILE A 141 0.02 5.06 14.65
CA ILE A 141 -0.61 5.38 15.94
C ILE A 141 -1.72 4.36 16.26
N SER A 142 -2.62 4.10 15.30
CA SER A 142 -3.73 3.15 15.47
C SER A 142 -3.25 1.77 15.85
N THR A 143 -2.18 1.28 15.22
CA THR A 143 -1.63 -0.04 15.55
C THR A 143 -0.91 -0.04 16.88
N ASP A 144 -0.20 1.03 17.26
CA ASP A 144 0.38 1.12 18.60
C ASP A 144 -0.68 1.05 19.71
N TYR A 145 -1.82 1.71 19.47
CA TYR A 145 -2.97 1.63 20.35
C TYR A 145 -3.54 0.21 20.41
N GLU A 146 -3.71 -0.47 19.27
CA GLU A 146 -4.20 -1.86 19.21
C GLU A 146 -3.27 -2.83 19.95
N GLU A 147 -1.95 -2.76 19.72
CA GLU A 147 -0.97 -3.61 20.41
C GLU A 147 -1.10 -3.46 21.94
N LYS A 148 -1.15 -2.21 22.43
CA LYS A 148 -1.21 -1.89 23.87
C LYS A 148 -2.56 -2.20 24.52
N ASN A 149 -3.66 -1.86 23.86
CA ASN A 149 -4.98 -1.86 24.47
C ASN A 149 -5.83 -3.07 24.17
N GLU A 150 -5.45 -3.87 23.16
CA GLU A 150 -6.20 -5.06 22.76
C GLU A 150 -5.31 -6.30 22.80
N LEU A 151 -4.24 -6.36 22.00
CA LEU A 151 -3.47 -7.60 21.81
C LEU A 151 -2.74 -8.03 23.08
N ILE A 152 -2.12 -7.09 23.81
CA ILE A 152 -1.49 -7.39 25.12
C ILE A 152 -2.54 -7.83 26.15
N LYS A 153 -3.76 -7.27 26.12
CA LYS A 153 -4.83 -7.67 27.05
C LYS A 153 -5.37 -9.07 26.75
N ILE A 154 -5.43 -9.45 25.47
CA ILE A 154 -5.94 -10.76 25.04
C ILE A 154 -4.89 -11.85 25.24
N PHE A 155 -3.63 -11.59 24.86
CA PHE A 155 -2.60 -12.63 24.76
C PHE A 155 -1.49 -12.52 25.82
N GLY A 156 -1.46 -11.45 26.62
CA GLY A 156 -0.51 -11.29 27.72
C GLY A 156 0.95 -11.41 27.29
N ASN A 157 1.71 -12.24 28.02
CA ASN A 157 3.14 -12.44 27.79
C ASN A 157 3.45 -13.06 26.41
N ASN A 158 2.57 -13.91 25.87
CA ASN A 158 2.78 -14.53 24.56
C ASN A 158 2.90 -13.49 23.43
N TYR A 159 2.21 -12.35 23.56
CA TYR A 159 2.32 -11.25 22.60
C TYR A 159 3.57 -10.41 22.81
N LYS A 160 4.03 -10.26 24.06
CA LYS A 160 5.29 -9.56 24.37
C LYS A 160 6.48 -10.32 23.77
N GLU A 161 6.55 -11.62 23.98
CA GLU A 161 7.56 -12.50 23.38
C GLU A 161 7.51 -12.42 21.85
N TYR A 162 6.32 -12.51 21.25
CA TYR A 162 6.16 -12.36 19.80
C TYR A 162 6.66 -11.00 19.29
N ARG A 163 6.45 -9.94 20.07
CA ARG A 163 6.92 -8.59 19.72
C ARG A 163 8.45 -8.47 19.74
N GLU A 164 9.10 -9.22 20.62
CA GLU A 164 10.56 -9.32 20.68
C GLU A 164 11.12 -10.16 19.53
N GLU A 165 10.45 -11.27 19.19
CA GLU A 165 10.82 -12.15 18.06
C GLU A 165 10.67 -11.44 16.69
N VAL A 166 9.57 -10.70 16.49
CA VAL A 166 9.25 -10.07 15.20
C VAL A 166 9.40 -8.55 15.30
N SER A 167 10.60 -8.05 14.95
CA SER A 167 10.95 -6.63 15.04
C SER A 167 10.16 -5.73 14.07
N ASN A 168 9.90 -6.20 12.85
CA ASN A 168 9.18 -5.41 11.84
C ASN A 168 7.71 -5.24 12.24
N LYS A 169 7.23 -3.99 12.34
CA LYS A 169 5.83 -3.71 12.67
C LYS A 169 4.89 -3.93 11.48
N PHE A 170 5.23 -3.42 10.30
CA PHE A 170 4.33 -3.39 9.14
C PHE A 170 4.90 -4.05 7.88
N PHE A 171 6.14 -3.74 7.55
CA PHE A 171 6.66 -3.95 6.20
C PHE A 171 7.28 -5.32 6.05
N LEU A 172 6.72 -6.11 5.13
CA LEU A 172 7.38 -7.30 4.59
C LEU A 172 8.69 -6.89 3.89
N PRO A 173 9.69 -7.78 3.76
CA PRO A 173 10.97 -7.44 3.14
C PRO A 173 10.83 -6.79 1.74
N ILE A 174 9.92 -7.31 0.91
CA ILE A 174 9.64 -6.77 -0.42
C ILE A 174 9.03 -5.36 -0.40
N TYR A 175 8.31 -4.99 0.67
CA TYR A 175 7.70 -3.66 0.80
C TYR A 175 8.75 -2.58 1.03
N LYS A 176 9.86 -2.91 1.69
CA LYS A 176 10.99 -1.99 1.83
C LYS A 176 11.58 -1.62 0.46
N VAL A 177 11.65 -2.59 -0.46
CA VAL A 177 12.10 -2.35 -1.84
C VAL A 177 11.16 -1.39 -2.57
N TYR A 178 9.84 -1.58 -2.47
CA TYR A 178 8.88 -0.66 -3.08
C TYR A 178 8.98 0.76 -2.53
N ILE A 179 9.17 0.90 -1.22
CA ILE A 179 9.37 2.21 -0.60
C ILE A 179 10.65 2.87 -1.13
N ILE A 180 11.77 2.14 -1.19
CA ILE A 180 13.03 2.66 -1.73
C ILE A 180 12.88 3.12 -3.18
N ILE A 181 12.27 2.29 -4.05
CA ILE A 181 12.01 2.66 -5.45
C ILE A 181 11.10 3.91 -5.51
N SER A 182 10.08 3.99 -4.65
CA SER A 182 9.18 5.15 -4.58
C SER A 182 9.91 6.43 -4.19
N VAL A 183 10.85 6.35 -3.25
CA VAL A 183 11.70 7.47 -2.83
C VAL A 183 12.64 7.87 -3.97
N ILE A 184 13.28 6.91 -4.63
CA ILE A 184 14.17 7.18 -5.79
C ILE A 184 13.37 7.86 -6.91
N LEU A 185 12.21 7.33 -7.28
CA LEU A 185 11.34 7.93 -8.28
C LEU A 185 10.99 9.37 -7.89
N THR A 186 10.59 9.59 -6.64
CA THR A 186 10.30 10.94 -6.13
C THR A 186 11.51 11.88 -6.22
N ILE A 187 12.71 11.44 -5.81
CA ILE A 187 13.93 12.27 -5.85
C ILE A 187 14.34 12.58 -7.29
N VAL A 188 14.36 11.58 -8.16
CA VAL A 188 14.72 11.75 -9.59
C VAL A 188 13.74 12.70 -10.28
N GLY A 189 12.45 12.59 -9.96
CA GLY A 189 11.46 13.54 -10.43
C GLY A 189 11.76 14.97 -9.97
N ILE A 190 12.14 15.17 -8.69
CA ILE A 190 12.50 16.50 -8.16
C ILE A 190 13.76 17.05 -8.84
N SER A 191 14.80 16.23 -9.02
CA SER A 191 16.09 16.70 -9.54
C SER A 191 16.03 17.11 -11.01
N ILE A 192 15.13 16.52 -11.79
CA ILE A 192 14.90 16.89 -13.21
C ILE A 192 14.21 18.25 -13.34
N PHE A 193 13.65 18.80 -12.26
CA PHE A 193 12.95 20.10 -12.25
C PHE A 193 13.83 21.30 -11.83
N ILE A 194 15.02 21.05 -11.25
CA ILE A 194 15.88 22.11 -10.69
C ILE A 194 16.92 22.62 -11.72
N TRP A 195 16.91 22.11 -12.95
CA TRP A 195 17.81 22.50 -14.05
C TRP A 195 17.02 22.72 -15.34
#